data_AF-A0A0F2RP24-F1
#
_entry.id   AF-A0A0F2RP24-F1
#
_cell.length_a   1.000
_cell.length_b   1.000
_cell.length_c   1.000
_cell.angle_alpha   90.00
_cell.angle_beta   90.00
_cell.angle_gamma   90.00
#
_symmetry.space_group_name_H-M   'P 1'
#
loop_
_entity.id
_entity.type
_entity.pdbx_description
1 polymer ?
#
loop_
_entity_poly.entity_id
_entity_poly.type
_entity_poly.pdbx_seq_one_letter_code
_entity_poly.pdbx_strand_id
1 'polypeptide(L)'
;MMDEPKDVRLPIMVTASEADAIDEWRFTNRVPSRAEAIRQLISLGLRATAERAALTAAADKLSQWAYDDTIYDEARNDLEAASDEIDRIRAVLFGEDDA
;
A
#
# COMPACT_ATOMS: atom_id res chain seq x y z
N MET A 1 11.26 2.56 -29.03
CA MET A 1 10.30 3.68 -29.01
C MET A 1 11.10 4.93 -29.22
N MET A 2 10.71 5.79 -30.15
CA MET A 2 11.36 7.09 -30.33
C MET A 2 11.12 7.92 -29.06
N ASP A 3 12.20 8.35 -28.44
CA ASP A 3 12.16 9.27 -27.30
C ASP A 3 11.46 10.56 -27.77
N GLU A 4 10.45 11.00 -27.03
CA GLU A 4 9.71 12.22 -27.37
C GLU A 4 10.68 13.41 -27.35
N PRO A 5 10.73 14.23 -28.41
CA PRO A 5 11.67 15.34 -28.47
C PRO A 5 11.41 16.35 -27.34
N LYS A 6 12.48 16.78 -26.67
CA LYS A 6 12.43 17.78 -25.59
C LYS A 6 12.30 19.20 -26.16
N ASP A 7 11.21 19.51 -26.87
CA ASP A 7 11.02 20.77 -27.61
C ASP A 7 10.03 21.76 -26.95
N VAL A 8 9.21 21.30 -26.00
CA VAL A 8 8.29 22.15 -25.24
C VAL A 8 9.02 22.96 -24.16
N ARG A 9 8.82 24.30 -24.15
CA ARG A 9 9.33 25.21 -23.10
C ARG A 9 8.26 25.47 -22.04
N LEU A 10 8.61 25.26 -20.77
CA LEU A 10 7.75 25.53 -19.62
C LEU A 10 8.38 26.62 -18.72
N PRO A 11 8.01 27.91 -18.88
CA PRO A 11 8.45 28.96 -17.97
C PRO A 11 7.66 28.87 -16.64
N ILE A 12 8.38 28.85 -15.52
CA ILE A 12 7.80 28.90 -14.17
C ILE A 12 8.55 29.93 -13.34
N MET A 13 7.82 30.60 -12.44
CA MET A 13 8.41 31.46 -11.41
C MET A 13 8.59 30.63 -10.15
N VAL A 14 9.78 30.69 -9.57
CA VAL A 14 10.11 30.01 -8.32
C VAL A 14 10.76 31.03 -7.37
N THR A 15 10.64 30.76 -6.08
CA THR A 15 11.37 31.50 -5.05
C THR A 15 12.86 31.20 -5.10
N ALA A 16 13.69 32.07 -4.51
CA ALA A 16 15.13 31.83 -4.40
C ALA A 16 15.45 30.52 -3.66
N SER A 17 14.73 30.25 -2.56
CA SER A 17 14.90 29.02 -1.78
C SER A 17 14.59 27.75 -2.57
N GLU A 18 13.58 27.79 -3.44
CA GLU A 18 13.26 26.64 -4.31
C GLU A 18 14.34 26.43 -5.37
N ALA A 19 14.86 27.52 -5.96
CA ALA A 19 15.96 27.43 -6.92
C ALA A 19 17.23 26.84 -6.27
N ASP A 20 17.56 27.27 -5.06
CA ASP A 20 18.70 26.75 -4.29
C ASP A 20 18.51 25.27 -3.93
N ALA A 21 17.30 24.88 -3.51
CA ALA A 21 16.98 23.48 -3.19
C ALA A 21 17.10 22.56 -4.42
N ILE A 22 16.68 23.03 -5.60
CA ILE A 22 16.83 22.29 -6.86
C ILE A 22 18.32 22.12 -7.21
N ASP A 23 19.12 23.16 -7.01
CA ASP A 23 20.56 23.09 -7.27
C ASP A 23 21.26 22.14 -6.29
N GLU A 24 20.96 22.21 -5.01
CA GLU A 24 21.51 21.30 -4.00
C GLU A 24 21.18 19.84 -4.33
N TRP A 25 19.92 19.57 -4.64
CA TRP A 25 19.48 18.24 -5.07
C TRP A 25 20.24 17.79 -6.33
N ARG A 26 20.38 18.68 -7.32
CA ARG A 26 21.12 18.41 -8.56
C ARG A 26 22.58 18.05 -8.27
N PHE A 27 23.27 18.79 -7.40
CA PHE A 27 24.67 18.50 -7.04
C PHE A 27 24.80 17.17 -6.30
N THR A 28 23.93 16.93 -5.32
CA THR A 28 23.90 15.67 -4.56
C THR A 28 23.68 14.46 -5.49
N ASN A 29 22.78 14.59 -6.47
CA ASN A 29 22.44 13.51 -7.41
C ASN A 29 23.31 13.52 -8.69
N ARG A 30 24.34 14.37 -8.77
CA ARG A 30 25.25 14.51 -9.92
C ARG A 30 24.54 14.78 -11.25
N VAL A 31 23.45 15.54 -11.21
CA VAL A 31 22.67 15.89 -12.40
C VAL A 31 23.33 17.09 -13.09
N PRO A 32 23.64 17.01 -14.39
CA PRO A 32 24.51 18.00 -15.05
C PRO A 32 23.86 19.37 -15.24
N SER A 33 22.53 19.43 -15.44
CA SER A 33 21.82 20.68 -15.72
C SER A 33 20.59 20.86 -14.83
N ARG A 34 20.28 22.12 -14.52
CA ARG A 34 19.07 22.46 -13.74
C ARG A 34 17.80 22.01 -14.45
N ALA A 35 17.72 22.13 -15.77
CA ALA A 35 16.58 21.65 -16.55
C ALA A 35 16.39 20.14 -16.46
N GLU A 36 17.47 19.36 -16.48
CA GLU A 36 17.39 17.91 -16.27
C GLU A 36 16.98 17.57 -14.83
N ALA A 37 17.48 18.33 -13.84
CA ALA A 37 17.07 18.14 -12.45
C ALA A 37 15.58 18.40 -12.25
N ILE A 38 15.05 19.49 -12.80
CA ILE A 38 13.62 19.82 -12.75
C ILE A 38 12.79 18.70 -13.39
N ARG A 39 13.20 18.16 -14.56
CA ARG A 39 12.50 17.04 -15.20
C ARG A 39 12.46 15.79 -14.32
N GLN A 40 13.59 15.44 -13.71
CA GLN A 40 13.65 14.28 -12.82
C GLN A 40 12.79 14.49 -11.58
N LEU A 41 12.83 15.66 -10.96
CA LEU A 41 11.98 16.01 -9.82
C LEU A 41 10.49 15.95 -10.17
N ILE A 42 10.09 16.43 -11.34
CA ILE A 42 8.71 16.29 -11.84
C ILE A 42 8.35 14.81 -11.99
N SER A 43 9.20 14.01 -12.63
CA SER A 43 8.95 12.57 -12.81
C SER A 43 8.84 11.83 -11.47
N LEU A 44 9.74 12.13 -10.52
CA LEU A 44 9.72 11.59 -9.17
C LEU A 44 8.45 11.99 -8.42
N GLY A 45 8.02 13.25 -8.51
CA GLY A 45 6.79 13.74 -7.87
C GLY A 45 5.52 13.10 -8.43
N LEU A 46 5.45 12.91 -9.76
CA LEU A 46 4.35 12.20 -10.42
C LEU A 46 4.29 10.74 -9.98
N ARG A 47 5.44 10.04 -9.99
CA ARG A 47 5.51 8.64 -9.56
C ARG A 47 5.16 8.48 -8.09
N ALA A 48 5.73 9.29 -7.20
CA ALA A 48 5.42 9.26 -5.78
C ALA A 48 3.93 9.53 -5.49
N THR A 49 3.28 10.35 -6.31
CA THR A 49 1.84 10.60 -6.20
C THR A 49 0.99 9.41 -6.63
N ALA A 50 1.36 8.76 -7.73
CA ALA A 50 0.69 7.53 -8.18
C ALA A 50 0.89 6.38 -7.18
N GLU A 51 2.13 6.18 -6.70
CA GLU A 51 2.46 5.17 -5.70
C GLU A 51 1.70 5.41 -4.39
N ARG A 52 1.63 6.66 -3.92
CA ARG A 52 0.84 7.02 -2.73
C ARG A 52 -0.63 6.66 -2.90
N ALA A 53 -1.24 6.97 -4.05
CA ALA A 53 -2.64 6.63 -4.32
C ALA A 53 -2.88 5.11 -4.32
N ALA A 54 -1.95 4.34 -4.90
CA ALA A 54 -2.01 2.88 -4.89
C ALA A 54 -1.88 2.31 -3.48
N LEU A 55 -0.97 2.85 -2.67
CA LEU A 55 -0.80 2.47 -1.26
C LEU A 55 -2.05 2.77 -0.43
N THR A 56 -2.66 3.95 -0.59
CA THR A 56 -3.92 4.29 0.08
C THR A 56 -5.03 3.30 -0.30
N ALA A 57 -5.21 3.03 -1.60
CA ALA A 57 -6.22 2.07 -2.05
C ALA A 57 -5.97 0.64 -1.55
N ALA A 58 -4.71 0.23 -1.40
CA ALA A 58 -4.36 -1.05 -0.80
C ALA A 58 -4.66 -1.08 0.70
N ALA A 59 -4.34 0.01 1.43
CA ALA A 59 -4.66 0.15 2.84
C ALA A 59 -6.17 0.12 3.10
N ASP A 60 -6.97 0.77 2.25
CA ASP A 60 -8.43 0.75 2.34
C ASP A 60 -8.98 -0.66 2.16
N LYS A 61 -8.46 -1.42 1.19
CA LYS A 61 -8.84 -2.84 1.00
C LYS A 61 -8.46 -3.71 2.19
N LEU A 62 -7.26 -3.52 2.73
CA LEU A 62 -6.82 -4.23 3.93
C LEU A 62 -7.71 -3.89 5.13
N SER A 63 -8.08 -2.62 5.31
CA SER A 63 -9.03 -2.21 6.35
C SER A 63 -10.41 -2.82 6.14
N GLN A 64 -10.86 -2.95 4.89
CA GLN A 64 -12.14 -3.58 4.58
C GLN A 64 -12.12 -5.07 4.90
N TRP A 65 -11.02 -5.78 4.60
CA TRP A 65 -10.85 -7.18 4.98
C TRP A 65 -10.71 -7.36 6.48
N ALA A 66 -10.01 -6.45 7.16
CA ALA A 66 -9.91 -6.45 8.62
C ALA A 66 -11.24 -6.10 9.31
N TYR A 67 -12.18 -5.44 8.61
CA TYR A 67 -13.55 -5.24 9.09
C TYR A 67 -14.42 -6.49 8.85
N ASP A 68 -14.04 -7.35 7.90
CA ASP A 68 -14.69 -8.63 7.58
C ASP A 68 -14.25 -9.77 8.53
N ASP A 69 -13.58 -9.42 9.65
CA ASP A 69 -13.20 -10.34 10.73
C ASP A 69 -14.43 -10.96 11.43
N THR A 70 -15.63 -10.42 11.20
CA THR A 70 -16.90 -11.09 11.55
C THR A 70 -17.07 -12.46 10.89
N ILE A 71 -16.49 -12.67 9.70
CA ILE A 71 -16.53 -13.97 9.03
C ILE A 71 -15.63 -14.99 9.76
N TYR A 72 -14.54 -14.55 10.39
CA TYR A 72 -13.68 -15.43 11.19
C TYR A 72 -14.31 -15.80 12.53
N ASP A 73 -14.99 -14.85 13.18
CA ASP A 73 -15.71 -15.12 14.42
C ASP A 73 -16.91 -16.06 14.21
N GLU A 74 -17.69 -15.87 13.14
CA GLU A 74 -18.81 -16.76 12.79
C GLU A 74 -18.32 -18.17 12.45
N ALA A 75 -17.30 -18.30 11.59
CA ALA A 75 -16.75 -19.61 11.23
C ALA A 75 -16.09 -20.33 12.43
N ARG A 76 -15.48 -19.57 13.35
CA ARG A 76 -14.94 -20.12 14.61
C ARG A 76 -16.07 -20.61 15.53
N ASN A 77 -17.11 -19.81 15.72
CA ASN A 77 -18.25 -20.18 16.56
C ASN A 77 -18.96 -21.43 16.01
N ASP A 78 -19.13 -21.53 14.69
CA ASP A 78 -19.71 -22.69 14.04
C ASP A 78 -18.84 -23.95 14.22
N LEU A 79 -17.50 -23.80 14.16
CA LEU A 79 -16.56 -24.90 14.39
C LEU A 79 -16.57 -25.36 15.86
N GLU A 80 -16.64 -24.42 16.80
CA GLU A 80 -16.71 -24.69 18.25
C GLU A 80 -18.03 -25.40 18.58
N ALA A 81 -19.15 -24.93 18.03
CA ALA A 81 -20.46 -25.60 18.16
C ALA A 81 -20.47 -27.01 17.55
N ALA A 82 -19.82 -27.21 16.40
CA ALA A 82 -19.68 -28.54 15.79
C ALA A 82 -18.81 -29.48 16.63
N SER A 83 -17.75 -28.96 17.27
CA SER A 83 -16.92 -29.73 18.20
C SER A 83 -17.71 -30.19 19.42
N ASP A 84 -18.47 -29.28 20.04
CA ASP A 84 -19.32 -29.60 21.19
C ASP A 84 -20.40 -30.64 20.86
N GLU A 85 -20.96 -30.59 19.65
CA GLU A 85 -21.91 -31.60 19.16
C GLU A 85 -21.23 -32.96 18.99
N ILE A 86 -20.02 -33.00 18.44
CA ILE A 86 -19.24 -34.24 18.31
C ILE A 86 -18.93 -34.83 19.69
N ASP A 87 -18.56 -34.01 20.67
CA ASP A 87 -18.27 -34.47 22.03
C ASP A 87 -19.54 -34.94 22.74
N ARG A 88 -20.69 -34.30 22.53
CA ARG A 88 -22.00 -34.80 23.01
C ARG A 88 -22.36 -36.14 22.38
N ILE A 89 -22.22 -36.27 21.06
CA ILE A 89 -22.48 -37.53 20.35
C ILE A 89 -21.52 -38.63 20.86
N ARG A 90 -20.25 -38.29 21.07
CA ARG A 90 -19.25 -39.20 21.63
C ARG A 90 -19.62 -39.65 23.05
N ALA A 91 -20.06 -38.73 23.92
CA ALA A 91 -20.49 -39.07 25.27
C ALA A 91 -21.74 -39.98 25.29
N VAL A 92 -22.64 -39.83 24.31
CA VAL A 92 -23.83 -40.70 24.17
C VAL A 92 -23.47 -42.07 23.58
N LEU A 93 -22.56 -42.12 22.60
CA LEU A 93 -22.18 -43.36 21.91
C LEU A 93 -21.15 -44.21 22.67
N PHE A 94 -20.30 -43.58 23.49
CA PHE A 94 -19.24 -44.22 24.27
C PHE A 94 -19.42 -44.02 25.77
N GLY A 95 -20.67 -43.91 26.24
CA GLY A 95 -21.00 -43.58 27.63
C GLY A 95 -20.19 -44.38 28.65
N GLU A 96 -19.65 -43.65 29.64
CA GLU A 96 -19.15 -44.11 30.94
C GLU A 96 -18.70 -45.58 31.01
N ASP A 97 -17.48 -45.87 30.57
CA ASP A 97 -16.74 -47.08 30.96
C ASP A 97 -15.27 -46.71 31.30
N ASP A 98 -15.10 -45.70 32.16
CA ASP A 98 -13.86 -45.53 32.94
C ASP A 98 -14.25 -45.47 34.42
N ALA A 99 -14.50 -46.67 34.97
CA ALA A 99 -14.36 -46.98 36.39
C ALA A 99 -13.09 -47.82 36.58
#